data_AF-A0A7J2KEI5-F1
#
_entry.id   AF-A0A7J2KEI5-F1
#
_cell.length_a   1.000
_cell.length_b   1.000
_cell.length_c   1.000
_cell.angle_alpha   90.00
_cell.angle_beta   90.00
_cell.angle_gamma   90.00
#
_symmetry.space_group_name_H-M   'P 1'
#
loop_
_entity.id
_entity.type
_entity.pdbx_description
1 polymer ?
#
loop_
_entity_poly.entity_id
_entity_poly.type
_entity_poly.pdbx_seq_one_letter_code
_entity_poly.pdbx_strand_id
1 'polypeptide(L)' 'RFPLEKILTETDAPFLSPTGERINYPVNVKYVVEEIARLRNLSTEIVDITTTRNATEFFKIKTL' A
#
# COMPACT_ATOMS: atom_id res chain seq x y z
N ARG A 1 -0.82 14.56 10.89
CA ARG A 1 -0.41 13.39 10.08
C ARG A 1 -1.25 12.20 10.51
N PHE A 2 -1.84 11.43 9.60
CA PHE A 2 -2.69 10.29 9.97
C PHE A 2 -1.83 9.10 10.49
N PRO A 3 -2.24 8.32 11.50
CA PRO A 3 -1.46 7.17 11.99
C PRO A 3 -1.20 6.13 10.90
N LEU A 4 -0.01 5.51 10.88
CA LEU A 4 0.32 4.50 9.84
C LEU A 4 -0.49 3.22 10.04
N GLU A 5 -0.80 2.90 11.28
CA GLU A 5 -1.58 1.75 11.77
C GLU A 5 -3.08 1.87 11.43
N LYS A 6 -3.48 2.96 10.77
CA LYS A 6 -4.84 3.20 10.28
C LYS A 6 -4.90 3.35 8.76
N ILE A 7 -3.78 3.18 8.06
CA ILE A 7 -3.72 3.31 6.60
C ILE A 7 -3.85 1.94 5.94
N LEU A 8 -4.70 1.87 4.91
CA LEU A 8 -4.76 0.80 3.93
C LEU A 8 -4.17 1.31 2.61
N THR A 9 -3.69 0.41 1.76
CA THR A 9 -3.15 0.72 0.44
C THR A 9 -3.94 0.01 -0.64
N GLU A 10 -4.13 0.67 -1.77
CA GLU A 10 -4.83 0.15 -2.94
C GLU A 10 -4.23 0.75 -4.22
N THR A 11 -4.51 0.14 -5.37
CA THR A 11 -4.08 0.64 -6.68
C THR A 11 -5.21 1.30 -7.47
N ASP A 12 -6.47 1.01 -7.13
CA ASP A 12 -7.63 1.30 -7.98
C ASP A 12 -7.51 0.74 -9.42
N ALA A 13 -6.74 -0.34 -9.59
CA ALA A 13 -6.58 -1.00 -10.88
C ALA A 13 -7.96 -1.43 -11.43
N PRO A 14 -8.26 -1.18 -12.72
CA PRO A 14 -7.31 -0.84 -13.80
C PRO A 14 -6.98 0.66 -13.98
N PHE A 15 -7.42 1.54 -13.09
CA PHE A 15 -7.23 2.99 -13.17
C PHE A 15 -6.01 3.47 -12.36
N LEU A 16 -5.68 4.78 -12.48
CA LEU A 16 -4.65 5.46 -11.70
C LEU A 16 -3.25 4.84 -11.77
N SER A 17 -2.78 4.50 -12.98
CA SER A 17 -1.47 3.90 -13.16
C SER A 17 -0.33 4.81 -12.68
N PRO A 18 0.55 4.35 -11.77
CA PRO A 18 1.72 5.11 -11.32
C PRO A 18 2.89 5.03 -12.29
N THR A 19 2.85 4.16 -13.30
CA THR A 19 3.95 3.93 -14.26
C THR A 19 3.81 4.73 -15.55
N GLY A 20 2.73 5.50 -15.70
CA GLY A 20 2.40 6.21 -16.94
C GLY A 20 1.76 5.31 -18.01
N GLU A 21 1.66 4.01 -17.76
CA GLU A 21 0.91 3.09 -18.63
C GLU A 21 -0.59 3.35 -18.53
N ARG A 22 -1.34 3.02 -19.59
CA ARG A 22 -2.80 3.23 -19.62
C ARG A 22 -3.55 2.37 -18.59
N ILE A 23 -3.07 1.16 -18.33
CA ILE A 23 -3.71 0.19 -17.43
C ILE A 23 -2.85 0.04 -16.19
N ASN A 24 -3.46 0.17 -15.02
CA ASN A 24 -2.83 -0.14 -13.75
C ASN A 24 -3.04 -1.61 -13.38
N TYR A 25 -2.14 -2.17 -12.57
CA TYR A 25 -2.19 -3.56 -12.12
C TYR A 25 -2.10 -3.64 -10.60
N PRO A 26 -2.72 -4.64 -9.94
CA PRO A 26 -2.65 -4.81 -8.49
C PRO A 26 -1.22 -4.87 -7.93
N VAL A 27 -0.27 -5.45 -8.68
CA VAL A 27 1.15 -5.53 -8.29
C VAL A 27 1.82 -4.16 -8.13
N ASN A 28 1.25 -3.11 -8.72
CA ASN A 28 1.76 -1.75 -8.61
C ASN A 28 1.49 -1.10 -7.25
N VAL A 29 0.82 -1.79 -6.32
CA VAL A 29 0.65 -1.32 -4.93
C VAL A 29 2.00 -1.02 -4.25
N LYS A 30 3.08 -1.68 -4.70
CA LYS A 30 4.45 -1.38 -4.26
C LYS A 30 4.82 0.10 -4.37
N TYR A 31 4.38 0.79 -5.42
CA TYR A 31 4.68 2.21 -5.62
C TYR A 31 3.97 3.11 -4.59
N VAL A 32 2.76 2.71 -4.15
CA VAL A 32 2.04 3.41 -3.09
C VAL A 32 2.76 3.24 -1.75
N VAL A 33 3.22 2.02 -1.45
CA VAL A 33 3.99 1.71 -0.24
C VAL A 33 5.32 2.49 -0.21
N GLU A 34 6.06 2.49 -1.32
CA GLU A 34 7.31 3.23 -1.49
C GLU A 34 7.11 4.74 -1.32
N GLU A 35 6.04 5.30 -1.89
CA GLU A 35 5.74 6.73 -1.79
C GLU A 35 5.34 7.13 -0.36
N ILE A 36 4.56 6.31 0.34
CA ILE A 36 4.26 6.52 1.76
C ILE A 36 5.54 6.49 2.59
N ALA A 37 6.44 5.54 2.33
CA ALA A 37 7.73 5.42 3.03
C ALA A 37 8.59 6.67 2.83
N ARG A 38 8.71 7.14 1.57
CA ARG A 38 9.41 8.38 1.22
C ARG A 38 8.83 9.60 1.91
N LEU A 39 7.50 9.80 1.83
CA LEU A 39 6.80 10.90 2.49
C LEU A 39 6.91 10.84 4.02
N ARG A 40 7.11 9.64 4.59
CA ARG A 40 7.22 9.40 6.03
C ARG A 40 8.62 9.35 6.60
N ASN A 41 9.64 9.31 5.74
CA ASN A 41 11.03 9.03 6.14
C ASN A 41 11.13 7.71 6.94
N LEU A 42 10.46 6.67 6.43
CA LEU A 42 10.49 5.30 6.95
C LEU A 42 11.05 4.36 5.89
N SER A 43 11.43 3.14 6.27
CA SER A 43 11.74 2.10 5.28
C SER A 43 10.46 1.58 4.62
N THR A 44 10.57 1.20 3.34
CA THR A 44 9.48 0.54 2.60
C THR A 44 8.97 -0.70 3.35
N GLU A 45 9.88 -1.48 3.94
CA GLU A 45 9.55 -2.68 4.73
C GLU A 45 8.65 -2.37 5.93
N ILE A 46 8.92 -1.29 6.68
CA ILE A 46 8.08 -0.89 7.82
C ILE A 46 6.68 -0.52 7.34
N VAL A 47 6.57 0.21 6.24
CA VAL A 47 5.26 0.60 5.66
C VAL A 47 4.52 -0.62 5.16
N ASP A 48 5.18 -1.50 4.41
CA ASP A 48 4.62 -2.71 3.83
C ASP A 48 4.02 -3.62 4.92
N ILE A 49 4.83 -4.00 5.92
CA ILE A 49 4.40 -4.85 7.04
C ILE A 49 3.25 -4.20 7.80
N THR A 50 3.31 -2.89 8.05
CA THR A 50 2.26 -2.19 8.80
C THR A 50 0.95 -2.17 8.00
N THR A 51 0.98 -1.79 6.73
CA THR A 51 -0.22 -1.71 5.89
C THR A 51 -0.81 -3.09 5.58
N THR A 52 0.03 -4.11 5.43
CA THR A 52 -0.39 -5.52 5.27
C THR A 52 -1.09 -6.03 6.53
N ARG A 53 -0.53 -5.75 7.72
CA ARG A 53 -1.19 -6.08 9.00
C ARG A 53 -2.54 -5.37 9.12
N ASN A 54 -2.59 -4.08 8.83
CA ASN A 54 -3.84 -3.31 8.90
C ASN A 54 -4.92 -3.90 7.98
N ALA A 55 -4.57 -4.26 6.74
CA ALA A 55 -5.50 -4.88 5.79
C ALA A 55 -5.95 -6.26 6.28
N THR A 56 -5.02 -7.07 6.77
CA THR A 56 -5.31 -8.40 7.33
C THR A 56 -6.31 -8.33 8.49
N GLU A 57 -6.07 -7.40 9.43
CA GLU A 57 -6.95 -7.18 10.58
C GLU A 57 -8.33 -6.64 10.15
N PHE A 58 -8.35 -5.64 9.27
CA PHE A 58 -9.59 -4.98 8.82
C PHE A 58 -10.51 -5.92 8.04
N PHE A 59 -9.95 -6.65 7.07
CA PHE A 59 -10.69 -7.58 6.22
C PHE A 59 -10.82 -9.00 6.81
N LYS A 60 -10.21 -9.25 7.98
CA LYS A 60 -10.18 -10.56 8.66
C LYS A 60 -9.61 -11.67 7.76
N ILE A 61 -8.54 -11.35 7.05
CA ILE A 61 -7.86 -12.29 6.14
C ILE A 61 -7.15 -13.34 7.00
N LYS A 62 -7.37 -14.62 6.71
CA LYS A 62 -6.56 -15.68 7.31
C LYS A 62 -5.21 -15.73 6.61
N THR A 63 -4.16 -15.36 7.31
CA THR A 63 -2.79 -15.70 6.91
C THR A 63 -2.60 -17.21 7.08
N LEU A 64 -2.06 -17.87 6.05
CA LEU A 64 -1.71 -19.28 6.04
C LEU A 64 -0.53 -19.58 6.98
#